data_AF-A0A7D3X402-F1
#
_entry.id   AF-A0A7D3X402-F1
#
_cell.length_a   1.000
_cell.length_b   1.000
_cell.length_c   1.000
_cell.angle_alpha   90.00
_cell.angle_beta   90.00
_cell.angle_gamma   90.00
#
_symmetry.space_group_name_H-M   'P 1'
#
loop_
_entity.id
_entity.type
_entity.pdbx_description
1 polymer ?
#
loop_
_entity_poly.entity_id
_entity_poly.type
_entity_poly.pdbx_seq_one_letter_code
_entity_poly.pdbx_strand_id
1 'polypeptide(L)'
;MLLLPAFGLLLATSCTLRETRQEGAPSVEPQIKLRGIEQASLGTLDVLNLHTPADVDLPRRNQLIEGYVNKTLPLKMRLKLNAYNPNLEETAITGLDYTVLVDGRELGSGRMPLMLELPRATRCACRLTLR
;
A
#
# COMPACT_ATOMS: atom_id res chain seq x y z
N MET A 1 19.59 -83.42 -13.10
CA MET A 1 18.84 -82.91 -11.94
C MET A 1 19.75 -82.04 -11.10
N LEU A 2 19.50 -80.73 -11.01
CA LEU A 2 19.85 -79.78 -9.94
C LEU A 2 19.46 -78.37 -10.47
N LEU A 3 18.21 -77.96 -10.30
CA LEU A 3 17.73 -77.03 -9.27
C LEU A 3 18.14 -75.56 -9.51
N LEU A 4 17.24 -74.80 -10.14
CA LEU A 4 17.08 -73.35 -9.96
C LEU A 4 16.57 -73.08 -8.53
N PRO A 5 16.86 -71.91 -7.94
CA PRO A 5 15.79 -70.91 -7.91
C PRO A 5 16.25 -69.46 -8.17
N ALA A 6 15.27 -68.69 -8.62
CA ALA A 6 15.31 -67.26 -8.89
C ALA A 6 15.68 -66.44 -7.65
N PHE A 7 16.48 -65.38 -7.83
CA PHE A 7 16.58 -64.32 -6.83
C PHE A 7 16.79 -62.96 -7.50
N GLY A 8 15.80 -62.08 -7.32
CA GLY A 8 16.01 -60.66 -7.06
C GLY A 8 16.28 -59.73 -8.24
N LEU A 9 15.24 -59.42 -9.01
CA LEU A 9 15.11 -58.11 -9.66
C LEU A 9 15.04 -57.03 -8.56
N LEU A 10 16.14 -56.31 -8.34
CA LEU A 10 16.15 -55.05 -7.59
C LEU A 10 16.39 -53.91 -8.57
N LEU A 11 15.31 -53.47 -9.21
CA LEU A 11 15.24 -52.15 -9.84
C LEU A 11 15.15 -51.13 -8.71
N ALA A 12 16.29 -50.62 -8.24
CA ALA A 12 16.33 -49.44 -7.41
C ALA A 12 15.97 -48.23 -8.29
N THR A 13 14.67 -47.95 -8.43
CA THR A 13 14.19 -46.65 -8.87
C THR A 13 14.49 -45.66 -7.75
N SER A 14 15.69 -45.11 -7.72
CA SER A 14 15.96 -43.89 -6.97
C SER A 14 15.16 -42.79 -7.64
N CYS A 15 13.95 -42.53 -7.13
CA CYS A 15 13.36 -41.21 -7.24
C CYS A 15 14.29 -40.27 -6.47
N THR A 16 15.28 -39.71 -7.16
CA THR A 16 15.90 -38.49 -6.70
C THR A 16 14.80 -37.44 -6.74
N LEU A 17 14.16 -37.23 -5.58
CA LEU A 17 13.27 -36.10 -5.34
C LEU A 17 14.14 -34.86 -5.55
N ARG A 18 14.14 -34.37 -6.79
CA ARG A 18 14.88 -33.20 -7.21
C ARG A 18 14.24 -32.05 -6.45
N GLU A 19 14.91 -31.60 -5.41
CA GLU A 19 14.58 -30.41 -4.64
C GLU A 19 14.66 -29.24 -5.62
N THR A 20 13.54 -28.97 -6.31
CA THR A 20 13.35 -27.73 -7.03
C THR A 20 13.25 -26.66 -5.96
N ARG A 21 14.40 -26.18 -5.52
CA ARG A 21 14.52 -24.87 -4.89
C ARG A 21 13.87 -23.92 -5.90
N GLN A 22 12.62 -23.56 -5.63
CA GLN A 22 11.96 -22.49 -6.37
C GLN A 22 12.87 -21.28 -6.18
N GLU A 23 13.61 -20.92 -7.23
CA GLU A 23 14.11 -19.57 -7.42
C GLU A 23 12.95 -18.65 -7.01
N GLY A 24 13.14 -17.89 -5.92
CA GLY A 24 12.07 -17.12 -5.30
C GLY A 24 11.33 -16.31 -6.36
N ALA A 25 10.01 -16.48 -6.44
CA ALA A 25 9.20 -15.69 -7.34
C ALA A 25 9.54 -14.20 -7.13
N PRO A 26 9.65 -13.39 -8.20
CA PRO A 26 10.04 -11.99 -8.07
C PRO A 26 9.10 -11.29 -7.06
N SER A 27 9.70 -10.67 -6.04
CA SER A 27 8.95 -9.94 -5.02
C SER A 27 8.20 -8.78 -5.68
N VAL A 28 6.89 -8.75 -5.46
CA VAL A 28 5.97 -7.72 -5.99
C VAL A 28 5.75 -6.67 -4.92
N GLU A 29 5.71 -5.40 -5.30
CA GLU A 29 5.43 -4.33 -4.35
C GLU A 29 4.07 -4.53 -3.64
N PRO A 30 3.98 -4.25 -2.33
CA PRO A 30 2.72 -4.27 -1.61
C PRO A 30 1.69 -3.33 -2.23
N GLN A 31 0.45 -3.79 -2.34
CA GLN A 31 -0.62 -3.00 -2.92
C GLN A 31 -1.30 -2.16 -1.83
N ILE A 32 -1.44 -0.87 -2.09
CA ILE A 32 -2.20 0.07 -1.25
C ILE A 32 -3.47 0.49 -1.98
N LYS A 33 -4.61 0.43 -1.29
CA LYS A 33 -5.89 0.94 -1.80
C LYS A 33 -6.53 1.88 -0.79
N LEU A 34 -6.90 3.08 -1.24
CA LEU A 34 -7.71 4.01 -0.46
C LEU A 34 -9.13 3.44 -0.30
N ARG A 35 -9.56 3.29 0.95
CA ARG A 35 -10.93 2.87 1.29
C ARG A 35 -11.85 4.04 1.60
N GLY A 36 -11.29 5.15 2.05
CA GLY A 36 -12.06 6.33 2.40
C GLY A 36 -11.22 7.38 3.08
N ILE A 37 -11.78 8.57 3.16
CA ILE A 37 -11.19 9.73 3.82
C ILE A 37 -12.07 10.00 5.05
N GLU A 38 -11.50 9.90 6.26
CA GLU A 38 -12.21 10.21 7.50
C GLU A 38 -12.20 11.71 7.79
N GLN A 39 -11.13 12.39 7.41
CA GLN A 39 -10.96 13.83 7.60
C GLN A 39 -10.11 14.39 6.47
N ALA A 40 -10.45 15.58 6.01
CA ALA A 40 -9.58 16.39 5.16
C ALA A 40 -9.80 17.85 5.52
N SER A 41 -8.72 18.60 5.72
CA SER A 41 -8.78 20.02 6.01
C SER A 41 -7.67 20.80 5.33
N LEU A 42 -7.98 22.06 5.01
CA LEU A 42 -7.00 23.07 4.61
C LEU A 42 -6.94 24.11 5.73
N GLY A 43 -5.95 23.96 6.62
CA GLY A 43 -5.86 24.74 7.84
C GLY A 43 -6.99 24.37 8.79
N THR A 44 -7.84 25.33 9.13
CA THR A 44 -9.04 25.10 9.97
C THR A 44 -10.29 24.78 9.17
N LEU A 45 -10.23 24.83 7.83
CA LEU A 45 -11.37 24.52 6.97
C LEU A 45 -11.50 23.01 6.77
N ASP A 46 -12.60 22.42 7.23
CA ASP A 46 -12.98 21.07 6.85
C ASP A 46 -13.47 21.08 5.39
N VAL A 47 -12.75 20.40 4.51
CA VAL A 47 -13.08 20.37 3.08
C VAL A 47 -14.07 19.27 2.70
N LEU A 48 -14.33 18.32 3.60
CA LEU A 48 -15.31 17.25 3.35
C LEU A 48 -16.76 17.75 3.44
N ASN A 49 -16.98 18.88 4.12
CA ASN A 49 -18.31 19.48 4.32
C ASN A 49 -18.56 20.67 3.39
N LEU A 50 -17.72 20.89 2.37
CA LEU A 50 -17.93 21.94 1.38
C LEU A 50 -18.76 21.40 0.23
N HIS A 51 -19.89 22.05 -0.02
CA HIS A 51 -20.83 21.74 -1.09
C HIS A 51 -20.87 22.83 -2.16
N THR A 52 -20.65 24.09 -1.75
CA THR A 52 -20.68 25.26 -2.62
C THR A 52 -19.53 26.21 -2.33
N PRO A 53 -19.10 27.04 -3.30
CA PRO A 53 -18.10 28.08 -3.05
C PRO A 53 -18.50 29.09 -1.96
N ALA A 54 -19.80 29.25 -1.69
CA ALA A 54 -20.31 30.16 -0.66
C ALA A 54 -20.10 29.62 0.77
N ASP A 55 -19.78 28.32 0.91
CA ASP A 55 -19.49 27.69 2.21
C ASP A 55 -18.13 28.17 2.78
N VAL A 56 -17.33 28.88 1.96
CA VAL A 56 -16.05 29.47 2.36
C VAL A 56 -16.18 30.98 2.43
N ASP A 57 -16.01 31.54 3.63
CA ASP A 57 -16.01 32.99 3.84
C ASP A 57 -14.83 33.68 3.11
N LEU A 58 -14.98 34.98 2.85
CA LEU A 58 -14.03 35.74 2.03
C LEU A 58 -12.61 35.81 2.64
N PRO A 59 -12.42 36.04 3.95
CA PRO A 59 -11.11 35.95 4.58
C PRO A 59 -10.44 34.58 4.40
N ARG A 60 -11.17 33.49 4.64
CA ARG A 60 -10.65 32.13 4.51
C ARG A 60 -10.32 31.78 3.06
N ARG A 61 -11.15 32.22 2.11
CA ARG A 61 -10.86 32.05 0.68
C ARG A 61 -9.55 32.72 0.29
N ASN A 62 -9.28 33.93 0.79
CA ASN A 62 -8.02 34.63 0.52
C ASN A 62 -6.82 33.87 1.08
N GLN A 63 -6.92 33.30 2.29
CA GLN A 63 -5.88 32.46 2.88
C GLN A 63 -5.59 31.19 2.06
N LEU A 64 -6.64 30.54 1.54
CA LEU A 64 -6.48 29.37 0.66
C LEU A 64 -5.79 29.74 -0.64
N ILE A 65 -6.16 30.88 -1.25
CA ILE A 65 -5.51 31.38 -2.46
C ILE A 65 -4.03 31.64 -2.20
N GLU A 66 -3.71 32.34 -1.11
CA GLU A 66 -2.33 32.63 -0.72
C GLU A 66 -1.53 31.35 -0.50
N GLY A 67 -2.07 30.39 0.25
CA GLY A 67 -1.44 29.08 0.46
C GLY A 67 -1.26 28.28 -0.83
N TYR A 68 -2.21 28.35 -1.76
CA TYR A 68 -2.11 27.69 -3.06
C TYR A 68 -1.02 28.31 -3.93
N VAL A 69 -1.02 29.63 -4.06
CA VAL A 69 -0.02 30.38 -4.85
C VAL A 69 1.38 30.15 -4.30
N ASN A 70 1.54 30.13 -2.98
CA ASN A 70 2.82 29.95 -2.32
C ASN A 70 3.23 28.47 -2.15
N LYS A 71 2.39 27.51 -2.57
CA LYS A 71 2.61 26.06 -2.37
C LYS A 71 2.78 25.66 -0.90
N THR A 72 2.10 26.37 0.00
CA THR A 72 2.14 26.17 1.46
C THR A 72 0.77 25.82 2.02
N LEU A 73 -0.12 25.25 1.19
CA LEU A 73 -1.45 24.82 1.64
C LEU A 73 -1.32 23.90 2.87
N PRO A 74 -1.92 24.27 4.02
CA PRO A 74 -1.83 23.50 5.24
C PRO A 74 -2.78 22.29 5.19
N LEU A 75 -2.49 21.34 4.30
CA LEU A 75 -3.30 20.16 4.06
C LEU A 75 -3.10 19.14 5.19
N LYS A 76 -4.22 18.73 5.79
CA LYS A 76 -4.23 17.63 6.75
C LYS A 76 -5.30 16.63 6.35
N MET A 77 -4.95 15.36 6.28
CA MET A 77 -5.90 14.30 5.91
C MET A 77 -5.77 13.10 6.81
N ARG A 78 -6.88 12.41 7.05
CA ARG A 78 -6.93 11.11 7.71
C ARG A 78 -7.55 10.09 6.78
N LEU A 79 -6.77 9.11 6.38
CA LEU A 79 -7.11 8.13 5.36
C LEU A 79 -7.34 6.76 5.99
N LYS A 80 -8.34 6.03 5.48
CA LYS A 80 -8.48 4.58 5.66
C LYS A 80 -7.89 3.91 4.45
N LEU A 81 -6.88 3.06 4.64
CA LEU A 81 -6.25 2.29 3.57
C LEU A 81 -6.42 0.79 3.82
N ASN A 82 -6.40 0.02 2.73
CA ASN A 82 -6.09 -1.40 2.75
C ASN A 82 -4.68 -1.59 2.18
N ALA A 83 -3.82 -2.25 2.93
CA ALA A 83 -2.54 -2.73 2.44
C ALA A 83 -2.63 -4.24 2.18
N TYR A 84 -2.01 -4.72 1.11
CA TYR A 84 -1.98 -6.14 0.75
C TYR A 84 -0.58 -6.53 0.32
N ASN A 85 -0.03 -7.55 0.98
CA ASN A 85 1.19 -8.20 0.55
C ASN A 85 0.84 -9.41 -0.33
N PRO A 86 1.09 -9.37 -1.64
CA PRO A 86 0.86 -10.52 -2.52
C PRO A 86 1.95 -11.58 -2.41
N ASN A 87 3.08 -11.27 -1.76
CA ASN A 87 4.23 -12.16 -1.69
C ASN A 87 4.03 -13.30 -0.69
N LEU A 88 4.82 -14.36 -0.91
CA LEU A 88 4.89 -15.52 -0.01
C LEU A 88 5.83 -15.29 1.18
N GLU A 89 6.55 -14.17 1.18
CA GLU A 89 7.42 -13.70 2.25
C GLU A 89 6.85 -12.44 2.90
N GLU A 90 7.29 -12.16 4.13
CA GLU A 90 6.96 -10.92 4.84
C GLU A 90 7.61 -9.71 4.16
N THR A 91 6.95 -8.57 4.24
CA THR A 91 7.46 -7.31 3.69
C THR A 91 7.04 -6.14 4.55
N ALA A 92 7.80 -5.05 4.48
CA ALA A 92 7.53 -3.83 5.22
C ALA A 92 7.24 -2.68 4.26
N ILE A 93 6.23 -1.87 4.57
CA ILE A 93 6.04 -0.57 3.95
C ILE A 93 6.71 0.47 4.85
N THR A 94 7.80 1.06 4.35
CA THR A 94 8.64 2.03 5.09
C THR A 94 8.28 3.49 4.80
N GLY A 95 7.37 3.72 3.87
CA GLY A 95 6.90 5.06 3.52
C GLY A 95 5.83 5.02 2.44
N LEU A 96 5.15 6.15 2.29
CA LEU A 96 4.19 6.38 1.23
C LEU A 96 4.48 7.72 0.58
N ASP A 97 4.81 7.67 -0.70
CA ASP A 97 4.80 8.86 -1.55
C ASP A 97 3.35 9.13 -1.94
N TYR A 98 2.93 10.39 -1.89
CA TYR A 98 1.57 10.80 -2.16
C TYR A 98 1.50 12.09 -2.97
N THR A 99 0.45 12.20 -3.77
CA THR A 99 0.06 13.43 -4.48
C THR A 99 -1.43 13.63 -4.25
N VAL A 100 -1.81 14.84 -3.87
CA VAL A 100 -3.21 15.23 -3.66
C VAL A 100 -3.65 16.09 -4.83
N LEU A 101 -4.75 15.65 -5.45
CA LEU A 101 -5.34 16.28 -6.62
C LEU A 101 -6.75 16.76 -6.27
N VAL A 102 -7.11 17.95 -6.72
CA VAL A 102 -8.50 18.44 -6.76
C VAL A 102 -8.80 18.85 -8.19
N ASP A 103 -9.87 18.28 -8.76
CA ASP A 103 -10.25 18.47 -10.17
C ASP A 103 -9.07 18.24 -11.15
N GLY A 104 -8.23 17.25 -10.84
CA GLY A 104 -7.03 16.91 -11.62
C GLY A 104 -5.83 17.85 -11.43
N ARG A 105 -5.94 18.87 -10.58
CA ARG A 105 -4.85 19.80 -10.25
C ARG A 105 -4.16 19.41 -8.96
N GLU A 106 -2.83 19.36 -8.97
CA GLU A 106 -2.05 19.12 -7.76
C GLU A 106 -2.24 20.26 -6.75
N LEU A 107 -2.67 19.88 -5.55
CA LEU A 107 -2.68 20.74 -4.38
C LEU A 107 -1.41 20.57 -3.54
N GLY A 108 -0.80 19.40 -3.58
CA GLY A 108 0.47 19.12 -2.92
C GLY A 108 0.89 17.67 -3.08
N SER A 109 2.17 17.42 -2.82
CA SER A 109 2.78 16.09 -2.82
C SER A 109 3.81 15.99 -1.70
N GLY A 110 4.13 14.75 -1.32
CA GLY A 110 5.11 14.52 -0.27
C GLY A 110 5.37 13.04 -0.03
N ARG A 111 6.26 12.78 0.94
CA ARG A 111 6.55 11.46 1.44
C ARG A 111 6.21 11.40 2.93
N MET A 112 5.37 10.45 3.30
CA MET A 112 5.07 10.16 4.69
C MET A 112 5.86 8.92 5.12
N PRO A 113 6.71 9.01 6.16
CA PRO A 113 7.31 7.82 6.75
C PRO A 113 6.22 6.96 7.38
N LEU A 114 6.29 5.66 7.15
CA LEU A 114 5.36 4.65 7.68
C LEU A 114 6.20 3.44 8.05
N MET A 115 5.88 2.71 9.11
CA MET A 115 6.47 1.40 9.34
C MET A 115 5.34 0.42 9.55
N LEU A 116 5.02 -0.32 8.48
CA LEU A 116 3.93 -1.27 8.47
C LEU A 116 4.45 -2.62 7.98
N GLU A 117 4.61 -3.54 8.91
CA GLU A 117 4.90 -4.94 8.61
C GLU A 117 3.66 -5.63 8.04
N LEU A 118 3.84 -6.36 6.96
CA LEU A 118 2.81 -7.10 6.26
C LEU A 118 3.22 -8.56 6.11
N PRO A 119 2.64 -9.45 6.92
CA PRO A 119 2.86 -10.89 6.78
C PRO A 119 2.48 -11.39 5.39
N ARG A 120 3.06 -12.53 5.00
CA ARG A 120 2.84 -13.16 3.69
C ARG A 120 1.35 -13.29 3.35
N ALA A 121 1.01 -13.03 2.09
CA ALA A 121 -0.35 -13.18 1.53
C ALA A 121 -1.48 -12.51 2.36
N THR A 122 -1.17 -11.49 3.16
CA THR A 122 -2.11 -10.92 4.14
C THR A 122 -2.60 -9.54 3.74
N ARG A 123 -3.84 -9.21 4.12
CA ARG A 123 -4.43 -7.87 4.01
C ARG A 123 -4.54 -7.23 5.39
N CYS A 124 -4.19 -5.95 5.48
CA CYS A 124 -4.34 -5.15 6.69
C CYS A 124 -5.17 -3.89 6.39
N ALA A 125 -6.05 -3.51 7.32
CA ALA A 125 -6.74 -2.23 7.29
C ALA A 125 -5.99 -1.24 8.19
N CYS A 126 -5.56 -0.12 7.61
CA CYS A 126 -4.71 0.85 8.30
C CYS A 126 -5.34 2.24 8.26
N ARG A 127 -5.05 3.05 9.28
CA ARG A 127 -5.42 4.45 9.33
C ARG A 127 -4.16 5.30 9.28
N LEU A 128 -4.10 6.25 8.36
CA LEU A 128 -2.93 7.11 8.16
C LEU A 128 -3.31 8.59 8.23
N THR A 129 -2.37 9.41 8.69
CA THR A 129 -2.55 10.87 8.79
C THR A 129 -1.50 11.58 7.98
N LEU A 130 -1.92 12.26 6.91
CA LEU A 130 -1.09 13.17 6.13
C LEU A 130 -1.08 14.54 6.80
N ARG A 131 0.08 15.21 6.79
CA ARG A 131 0.32 16.55 7.33
C ARG A 131 1.16 17.35 6.35
#